data_AF-A0A926HAZ2-F1
#
_entry.id   AF-A0A926HAZ2-F1
#
_cell.length_a   1.000
_cell.length_b   1.000
_cell.length_c   1.000
_cell.angle_alpha   90.00
_cell.angle_beta   90.00
_cell.angle_gamma   90.00
#
_symmetry.space_group_name_H-M   'P 1'
#
loop_
_entity.id
_entity.type
_entity.pdbx_description
1 polymer ?
#
loop_
_entity_poly.entity_id
_entity_poly.type
_entity_poly.pdbx_seq_one_letter_code
_entity_poly.pdbx_strand_id
1 'polypeptide(L)'
;MARLVFPATLATQLLKQRGRLRAYQWLWLLLCVAGTLVAAAPRILLRPLLFDTAAVVQADPARSYTRLITTPPDAPEYPQVRGEFDAVAKIALSLLQVDEQNGQALYPRLGNPTTSPTFTIVFEPRLDGQVIARATAQEPVLARQLADDGAVAFARSLRAAGGREIFRLLQGWGRYAVSQGAGPRDPFQAAVRQIWVLDAFPLNAPVDLRDQPLTVDMLSAEDQNDLARAMEVREQELLKIDLPALKARRNGATGAGRAQLDTQVRRYEDGLAAIRSALTILYDRYGANFDADTRSAVFRSQLAAPAQQRDRQIPLLLGLTTLVGLLFGGLGVAVDRSAGVMPKLRELYTYRELVRNLVLRDLRVRYKGSVLGYLWTQLAPLLLMLVFLFVFSTLQKQSIALFPVFLIVGLLPWNFCAEAVTGGSRSVIDNANLIKKVYFPREILPLVSVFSALVNFLLSLPMMFVVMAVAQWLYPPLRALGGLNFSWTFAYLPVLIVIQTIFLAGVVFFTSALSVAFRDFVHLIGILIQFWFFLTPVVYALDNQVSGTQAQLWRWLNPMASLIEFYHGILYGGVAYTPEIPVTGLPALDSVLRVLVTSIGVLAVGYWFFQRRSRTFGESI
;
A
#
# COMPACT_ATOMS: atom_id res chain seq x y z
N MET A 1 -17.12 28.97 -1.61
CA MET A 1 -16.78 28.23 -2.84
C MET A 1 -15.94 29.13 -3.75
N ALA A 2 -14.61 29.10 -3.60
CA ALA A 2 -13.71 29.86 -4.46
C ALA A 2 -13.40 29.04 -5.71
N ARG A 3 -13.90 29.47 -6.87
CA ARG A 3 -13.55 28.89 -8.17
C ARG A 3 -12.05 29.06 -8.38
N LEU A 4 -11.31 27.96 -8.43
CA LEU A 4 -9.96 27.87 -8.98
C LEU A 4 -10.01 28.26 -10.47
N VAL A 5 -9.99 29.56 -10.75
CA VAL A 5 -9.84 30.07 -12.12
C VAL A 5 -8.35 29.97 -12.46
N PHE A 6 -7.96 28.88 -13.11
CA PHE A 6 -6.71 28.85 -13.87
C PHE A 6 -6.76 30.03 -14.87
N PRO A 7 -5.75 30.91 -14.90
CA PRO A 7 -5.84 32.11 -15.73
C PRO A 7 -5.80 31.69 -17.21
N ALA A 8 -6.87 31.98 -17.95
CA ALA A 8 -6.98 31.77 -19.40
C ALA A 8 -5.84 32.45 -20.19
N THR A 9 -5.14 33.40 -19.57
CA THR A 9 -3.95 34.06 -20.11
C THR A 9 -2.71 33.17 -20.14
N LEU A 10 -2.57 32.18 -19.25
CA LEU A 10 -1.45 31.23 -19.28
C LEU A 10 -1.58 30.29 -20.47
N ALA A 11 -2.75 29.69 -20.68
CA ALA A 11 -3.01 28.80 -21.82
C ALA A 11 -2.82 29.53 -23.17
N THR A 12 -3.31 30.77 -23.29
CA THR A 12 -3.14 31.57 -24.51
C THR A 12 -1.72 32.09 -24.71
N GLN A 13 -0.95 32.39 -23.65
CA GLN A 13 0.48 32.73 -23.78
C GLN A 13 1.36 31.51 -24.11
N LEU A 14 1.06 30.33 -23.56
CA LEU A 14 1.75 29.07 -23.89
C LEU A 14 1.59 28.70 -25.37
N LEU A 15 0.43 29.02 -25.98
CA LEU A 15 0.14 28.77 -27.39
C LEU A 15 0.70 29.84 -28.35
N LYS A 16 1.05 31.04 -27.87
CA LYS A 16 1.38 32.20 -28.73
C LYS A 16 2.84 32.30 -29.18
N GLN A 17 3.76 31.55 -28.59
CA GLN A 17 5.19 31.64 -28.95
C GLN A 17 5.62 30.52 -29.93
N ARG A 18 5.38 30.75 -31.23
CA ARG A 18 5.91 29.93 -32.33
C ARG A 18 7.33 30.36 -32.69
N GLY A 19 8.34 29.64 -32.19
CA GLY A 19 9.74 29.76 -32.59
C GLY A 19 10.43 28.39 -32.54
N ARG A 20 11.55 28.22 -33.27
CA ARG A 20 12.37 26.99 -33.21
C ARG A 20 12.82 26.71 -31.77
N LEU A 21 12.78 25.45 -31.36
CA LEU A 21 13.31 25.00 -30.07
C LEU A 21 14.82 25.24 -30.02
N ARG A 22 15.31 25.79 -28.91
CA ARG A 22 16.76 25.94 -28.68
C ARG A 22 17.38 24.59 -28.31
N ALA A 23 18.69 24.43 -28.52
CA ALA A 23 19.39 23.15 -28.27
C ALA A 23 19.17 22.60 -26.84
N TYR A 24 19.19 23.47 -25.83
CA TYR A 24 18.93 23.05 -24.44
C TYR A 24 17.47 22.62 -24.20
N GLN A 25 16.50 23.14 -24.96
CA GLN A 25 15.09 22.73 -24.88
C GLN A 25 14.89 21.34 -25.48
N TRP A 26 15.63 21.02 -26.55
CA TRP A 26 15.69 19.65 -27.09
C TRP A 26 16.34 18.67 -26.12
N LEU A 27 17.45 19.06 -25.50
CA LEU A 27 18.13 18.24 -24.49
C LEU A 27 17.21 17.98 -23.29
N TRP A 28 16.46 18.98 -22.84
CA TRP A 28 15.46 18.84 -21.77
C TRP A 28 14.36 17.84 -22.13
N LEU A 29 13.80 17.92 -23.34
CA LEU A 29 12.78 16.97 -23.81
C LEU A 29 13.31 15.53 -23.82
N LEU A 30 14.52 15.34 -24.34
CA LEU A 30 15.17 14.03 -24.39
C LEU A 30 15.39 13.47 -22.98
N LEU A 31 15.90 14.29 -22.05
CA LEU A 31 16.10 13.89 -20.66
C LEU A 31 14.79 13.54 -19.95
N CYS A 32 13.69 14.26 -20.21
CA CYS A 32 12.39 13.93 -19.63
C CYS A 32 11.88 12.57 -20.12
N VAL A 33 11.96 12.32 -21.43
CA VAL A 33 11.55 11.04 -22.02
C VAL A 33 12.43 9.90 -21.50
N ALA A 34 13.75 10.06 -21.53
CA ALA A 34 14.69 9.07 -21.01
C ALA A 34 14.46 8.80 -19.51
N GLY A 35 14.25 9.85 -18.70
CA GLY A 35 13.98 9.71 -17.27
C GLY A 35 12.69 8.93 -16.98
N THR A 36 11.61 9.23 -17.69
CA THR A 36 10.35 8.49 -17.53
C THR A 36 10.47 7.02 -17.97
N LEU A 37 11.22 6.75 -19.03
CA LEU A 37 11.50 5.39 -19.49
C LEU A 37 12.35 4.63 -18.46
N VAL A 38 13.43 5.22 -17.94
CA VAL A 38 14.29 4.58 -16.93
C VAL A 38 13.50 4.23 -15.66
N ALA A 39 12.59 5.10 -15.23
CA ALA A 39 11.78 4.86 -14.04
C ALA A 39 10.69 3.78 -14.25
N ALA A 40 10.05 3.74 -15.43
CA ALA A 40 8.89 2.90 -15.66
C ALA A 40 9.21 1.56 -16.37
N ALA A 41 10.21 1.53 -17.26
CA ALA A 41 10.53 0.37 -18.08
C ALA A 41 10.85 -0.90 -17.28
N PRO A 42 11.62 -0.86 -16.16
CA PRO A 42 11.88 -2.07 -15.38
C PRO A 42 10.57 -2.72 -14.89
N ARG A 43 9.62 -1.91 -14.40
CA ARG A 43 8.32 -2.42 -13.91
C ARG A 43 7.42 -2.93 -15.03
N ILE A 44 7.51 -2.35 -16.22
CA ILE A 44 6.69 -2.75 -17.38
C ILE A 44 7.23 -4.05 -18.00
N LEU A 45 8.56 -4.13 -18.17
CA LEU A 45 9.22 -5.29 -18.79
C LEU A 45 9.24 -6.52 -17.88
N LEU A 46 9.32 -6.31 -16.56
CA LEU A 46 9.30 -7.38 -15.55
C LEU A 46 7.88 -7.81 -15.14
N ARG A 47 6.83 -7.37 -15.84
CA ARG A 47 5.47 -7.88 -15.57
C ARG A 47 5.42 -9.41 -15.80
N PRO A 48 4.89 -10.19 -14.84
CA PRO A 48 4.83 -11.63 -14.96
C PRO A 48 3.99 -12.04 -16.17
N LEU A 49 4.36 -13.17 -16.78
CA LEU A 49 3.52 -13.82 -17.79
C LEU A 49 2.31 -14.43 -17.07
N LEU A 50 1.12 -14.13 -17.58
CA LEU A 50 -0.13 -14.69 -17.09
C LEU A 50 -0.82 -15.42 -18.24
N PHE A 51 -1.36 -16.58 -17.96
CA PHE A 51 -2.11 -17.41 -18.89
C PHE A 51 -3.55 -17.50 -18.41
N ASP A 52 -4.49 -17.23 -19.31
CA ASP A 52 -5.92 -17.28 -19.05
C ASP A 52 -6.52 -18.51 -19.76
N THR A 53 -7.38 -19.24 -19.06
CA THR A 53 -8.19 -20.32 -19.62
C THR A 53 -9.51 -20.44 -18.88
N ALA A 54 -10.43 -21.22 -19.42
CA ALA A 54 -11.74 -21.40 -18.83
C ALA A 54 -12.29 -22.80 -19.07
N ALA A 55 -12.97 -23.33 -18.06
CA ALA A 55 -13.82 -24.52 -18.14
C ALA A 55 -15.30 -24.10 -17.99
N VAL A 56 -16.21 -24.92 -18.48
CA VAL A 56 -17.66 -24.62 -18.48
C VAL A 56 -18.40 -25.66 -17.65
N VAL A 57 -19.22 -25.18 -16.70
CA VAL A 57 -20.17 -25.95 -15.93
C VAL A 57 -21.56 -25.69 -16.46
N GLN A 58 -22.34 -26.74 -16.71
CA GLN A 58 -23.73 -26.67 -17.11
C GLN A 58 -24.61 -27.12 -15.94
N ALA A 59 -25.63 -26.34 -15.62
CA ALA A 59 -26.67 -26.71 -14.66
C ALA A 59 -27.99 -27.00 -15.38
N ASP A 60 -28.76 -27.95 -14.86
CA ASP A 60 -30.11 -28.27 -15.32
C ASP A 60 -31.09 -27.17 -14.85
N PRO A 61 -31.77 -26.47 -15.77
CA PRO A 61 -32.73 -25.42 -15.43
C PRO A 61 -33.95 -25.92 -14.63
N ALA A 62 -34.23 -27.24 -14.62
CA ALA A 62 -35.34 -27.80 -13.85
C ALA A 62 -35.11 -27.79 -12.32
N ARG A 63 -33.89 -27.55 -11.86
CA ARG A 63 -33.53 -27.54 -10.44
C ARG A 63 -33.73 -26.15 -9.80
N SER A 64 -34.26 -26.14 -8.58
CA SER A 64 -34.60 -24.90 -7.85
C SER A 64 -33.41 -24.00 -7.53
N TYR A 65 -32.23 -24.59 -7.27
CA TYR A 65 -30.98 -23.87 -7.01
C TYR A 65 -30.31 -23.32 -8.28
N THR A 66 -30.75 -23.73 -9.48
CA THR A 66 -30.24 -23.20 -10.76
C THR A 66 -30.68 -21.76 -11.01
N ARG A 67 -31.68 -21.26 -10.27
CA ARG A 67 -32.07 -19.84 -10.22
C ARG A 67 -30.89 -18.90 -9.96
N LEU A 68 -29.85 -19.39 -9.26
CA LEU A 68 -28.63 -18.65 -8.95
C LEU A 68 -27.79 -18.30 -10.18
N ILE A 69 -28.02 -19.01 -11.30
CA ILE A 69 -27.28 -18.86 -12.55
C ILE A 69 -28.17 -18.22 -13.62
N THR A 70 -29.42 -18.65 -13.71
CA THR A 70 -30.34 -18.25 -14.79
C THR A 70 -31.01 -16.90 -14.55
N THR A 71 -30.96 -16.37 -13.32
CA THR A 71 -31.52 -15.06 -12.99
C THR A 71 -30.46 -13.97 -13.17
N PRO A 72 -30.77 -12.84 -13.84
CA PRO A 72 -29.85 -11.72 -13.94
C PRO A 72 -29.46 -11.20 -12.55
N PRO A 73 -28.17 -10.93 -12.29
CA PRO A 73 -27.70 -10.50 -10.98
C PRO A 73 -28.28 -9.15 -10.51
N ASP A 74 -28.74 -8.32 -11.44
CA ASP A 74 -29.32 -6.99 -11.18
C ASP A 74 -30.85 -6.96 -11.31
N ALA A 75 -31.51 -8.14 -11.33
CA ALA A 75 -32.96 -8.21 -11.41
C ALA A 75 -33.60 -7.58 -10.16
N PRO A 76 -34.44 -6.53 -10.30
CA PRO A 76 -35.03 -5.81 -9.16
C PRO A 76 -35.93 -6.68 -8.30
N GLU A 77 -36.42 -7.80 -8.84
CA GLU A 77 -37.29 -8.76 -8.16
C GLU A 77 -36.51 -9.67 -7.18
N TYR A 78 -35.19 -9.80 -7.32
CA TYR A 78 -34.38 -10.76 -6.55
C TYR A 78 -32.99 -10.22 -6.15
N PRO A 79 -32.92 -9.18 -5.29
CA PRO A 79 -31.65 -8.53 -4.91
C PRO A 79 -30.69 -9.45 -4.12
N GLN A 80 -31.19 -10.56 -3.57
CA GLN A 80 -30.40 -11.51 -2.76
C GLN A 80 -29.65 -12.55 -3.61
N VAL A 81 -30.04 -12.75 -4.87
CA VAL A 81 -29.49 -13.83 -5.73
C VAL A 81 -28.00 -13.64 -5.99
N ARG A 82 -27.54 -12.40 -6.17
CA ARG A 82 -26.11 -12.12 -6.33
C ARG A 82 -25.30 -12.53 -5.09
N GLY A 83 -25.82 -12.24 -3.91
CA GLY A 83 -25.18 -12.61 -2.64
C GLY A 83 -25.13 -14.12 -2.43
N GLU A 84 -26.20 -14.84 -2.80
CA GLU A 84 -26.24 -16.30 -2.77
C GLU A 84 -25.25 -16.93 -3.76
N PHE A 85 -25.17 -16.43 -4.99
CA PHE A 85 -24.17 -16.88 -5.98
C PHE A 85 -22.74 -16.64 -5.49
N ASP A 86 -22.45 -15.43 -4.99
CA ASP A 86 -21.12 -15.10 -4.48
C ASP A 86 -20.75 -15.97 -3.25
N ALA A 87 -21.72 -16.40 -2.45
CA ALA A 87 -21.50 -17.36 -1.35
C ALA A 87 -21.13 -18.75 -1.88
N VAL A 88 -21.83 -19.25 -2.91
CA VAL A 88 -21.49 -20.52 -3.59
C VAL A 88 -20.09 -20.45 -4.19
N ALA A 89 -19.77 -19.36 -4.89
CA ALA A 89 -18.44 -19.11 -5.45
C ALA A 89 -17.33 -19.08 -4.38
N LYS A 90 -17.58 -18.45 -3.23
CA LYS A 90 -16.63 -18.44 -2.09
C LYS A 90 -16.43 -19.83 -1.51
N ILE A 91 -17.49 -20.61 -1.38
CA ILE A 91 -17.40 -22.01 -0.93
C ILE A 91 -16.53 -22.77 -1.93
N ALA A 92 -16.80 -22.69 -3.23
CA ALA A 92 -16.01 -23.35 -4.28
C ALA A 92 -14.50 -23.03 -4.17
N LEU A 93 -14.14 -21.74 -4.05
CA LEU A 93 -12.74 -21.33 -3.84
C LEU A 93 -12.12 -21.95 -2.59
N SER A 94 -12.91 -22.10 -1.54
CA SER A 94 -12.46 -22.67 -0.28
C SER A 94 -12.33 -24.20 -0.31
N LEU A 95 -13.01 -24.89 -1.24
CA LEU A 95 -12.83 -26.32 -1.50
C LEU A 95 -11.50 -26.58 -2.24
N LEU A 96 -11.12 -25.68 -3.16
CA LEU A 96 -9.87 -25.77 -3.91
C LEU A 96 -8.62 -25.59 -3.04
N GLN A 97 -8.75 -24.96 -1.88
CA GLN A 97 -7.63 -24.65 -1.00
C GLN A 97 -7.20 -25.85 -0.16
N VAL A 98 -7.90 -26.99 -0.16
CA VAL A 98 -7.65 -28.10 0.76
C VAL A 98 -7.53 -29.42 -0.02
N ASP A 99 -6.44 -30.15 0.20
CA ASP A 99 -6.23 -31.51 -0.32
C ASP A 99 -7.22 -32.49 0.34
N GLU A 100 -7.96 -33.23 -0.49
CA GLU A 100 -8.94 -34.23 -0.07
C GLU A 100 -8.31 -35.37 0.74
N GLN A 101 -7.02 -35.69 0.52
CA GLN A 101 -6.38 -36.83 1.16
C GLN A 101 -5.66 -36.48 2.47
N ASN A 102 -5.02 -35.30 2.53
CA ASN A 102 -4.16 -34.92 3.66
C ASN A 102 -4.55 -33.61 4.37
N GLY A 103 -5.58 -32.90 3.90
CA GLY A 103 -5.98 -31.61 4.46
C GLY A 103 -4.95 -30.48 4.27
N GLN A 104 -3.93 -30.70 3.42
CA GLN A 104 -2.89 -29.71 3.14
C GLN A 104 -3.35 -28.68 2.10
N ALA A 105 -2.76 -27.49 2.10
CA ALA A 105 -3.16 -26.45 1.16
C ALA A 105 -2.62 -26.71 -0.26
N LEU A 106 -3.50 -27.04 -1.21
CA LEU A 106 -3.14 -27.20 -2.63
C LEU A 106 -2.73 -25.85 -3.24
N TYR A 107 -3.50 -24.79 -2.96
CA TYR A 107 -3.32 -23.47 -3.55
C TYR A 107 -3.47 -22.34 -2.51
N PRO A 108 -2.44 -22.03 -1.71
CA PRO A 108 -2.55 -21.17 -0.52
C PRO A 108 -2.77 -19.67 -0.79
N ARG A 109 -2.79 -19.22 -2.05
CA ARG A 109 -2.93 -17.79 -2.43
C ARG A 109 -4.15 -17.46 -3.31
N LEU A 110 -5.14 -18.35 -3.37
CA LEU A 110 -6.39 -18.09 -4.09
C LEU A 110 -7.26 -17.05 -3.34
N GLY A 111 -7.72 -15.99 -4.01
CA GLY A 111 -8.85 -15.19 -3.51
C GLY A 111 -8.68 -13.68 -3.33
N ASN A 112 -7.74 -13.00 -4.00
CA ASN A 112 -7.81 -11.54 -4.09
C ASN A 112 -7.13 -11.02 -5.38
N PRO A 113 -7.87 -10.43 -6.33
CA PRO A 113 -7.30 -9.90 -7.58
C PRO A 113 -6.41 -8.67 -7.38
N THR A 114 -6.41 -8.05 -6.18
CA THR A 114 -5.74 -6.75 -5.95
C THR A 114 -4.36 -6.85 -5.31
N THR A 115 -4.01 -7.95 -4.65
CA THR A 115 -2.75 -8.11 -3.88
C THR A 115 -1.63 -8.84 -4.62
N SER A 116 -1.66 -8.83 -5.97
CA SER A 116 -0.72 -9.52 -6.87
C SER A 116 -1.03 -11.02 -7.05
N PRO A 117 -1.78 -11.41 -8.10
CA PRO A 117 -2.23 -12.78 -8.25
C PRO A 117 -1.13 -13.64 -8.86
N THR A 118 -0.52 -14.51 -8.05
CA THR A 118 0.15 -15.69 -8.62
C THR A 118 -0.89 -16.61 -9.28
N PHE A 119 -2.10 -16.68 -8.70
CA PHE A 119 -3.25 -17.47 -9.16
C PHE A 119 -4.57 -16.73 -8.93
N THR A 120 -5.55 -16.87 -9.83
CA THR A 120 -6.92 -16.33 -9.62
C THR A 120 -7.93 -17.23 -10.33
N ILE A 121 -9.11 -17.40 -9.72
CA ILE A 121 -10.27 -18.06 -10.33
C ILE A 121 -11.48 -17.14 -10.18
N VAL A 122 -12.24 -16.97 -11.25
CA VAL A 122 -13.48 -16.18 -11.29
C VAL A 122 -14.59 -17.02 -11.92
N PHE A 123 -15.75 -17.01 -11.30
CA PHE A 123 -16.95 -17.68 -11.80
C PHE A 123 -17.90 -16.65 -12.43
N GLU A 124 -18.21 -16.84 -13.71
CA GLU A 124 -19.11 -15.97 -14.47
C GLU A 124 -20.38 -16.76 -14.86
N PRO A 125 -21.54 -16.43 -14.26
CA PRO A 125 -22.80 -17.05 -14.67
C PRO A 125 -23.25 -16.50 -16.02
N ARG A 126 -23.81 -17.38 -16.86
CA ARG A 126 -24.48 -17.06 -18.11
C ARG A 126 -25.96 -17.44 -18.02
N LEU A 127 -26.80 -16.65 -18.69
CA LEU A 127 -28.26 -16.79 -18.64
C LEU A 127 -28.79 -18.09 -19.27
N ASP A 128 -27.94 -18.83 -19.99
CA ASP A 128 -28.22 -20.16 -20.56
C ASP A 128 -28.01 -21.32 -19.56
N GLY A 129 -27.80 -21.00 -18.27
CA GLY A 129 -27.54 -21.99 -17.23
C GLY A 129 -26.09 -22.49 -17.20
N GLN A 130 -25.19 -21.85 -17.94
CA GLN A 130 -23.75 -22.12 -17.88
C GLN A 130 -23.05 -21.25 -16.84
N VAL A 131 -21.99 -21.77 -16.25
CA VAL A 131 -21.03 -20.99 -15.46
C VAL A 131 -19.64 -21.21 -16.03
N ILE A 132 -18.97 -20.11 -16.37
CA ILE A 132 -17.59 -20.14 -16.82
C ILE A 132 -16.68 -20.04 -15.60
N ALA A 133 -15.88 -21.06 -15.35
CA ALA A 133 -14.79 -21.02 -14.39
C ALA A 133 -13.51 -20.54 -15.11
N ARG A 134 -13.20 -19.24 -15.01
CA ARG A 134 -11.97 -18.67 -15.58
C ARG A 134 -10.84 -18.76 -14.58
N ALA A 135 -9.70 -19.27 -15.00
CA ALA A 135 -8.48 -19.28 -14.19
C ALA A 135 -7.35 -18.50 -14.86
N THR A 136 -6.56 -17.83 -14.03
CA THR A 136 -5.33 -17.12 -14.41
C THR A 136 -4.17 -17.64 -13.57
N ALA A 137 -3.08 -18.06 -14.22
CA ALA A 137 -1.86 -18.51 -13.55
C ALA A 137 -0.58 -18.11 -14.31
N GLN A 138 0.59 -18.28 -13.67
CA GLN A 138 1.89 -18.01 -14.30
C GLN A 138 2.37 -19.11 -15.24
N GLU A 139 1.81 -20.31 -15.13
CA GLU A 139 2.12 -21.46 -15.98
C GLU A 139 0.85 -21.93 -16.72
N PRO A 140 0.97 -22.32 -18.01
CA PRO A 140 -0.18 -22.70 -18.82
C PRO A 140 -0.83 -24.01 -18.35
N VAL A 141 -0.04 -24.98 -17.88
CA VAL A 141 -0.54 -26.25 -17.34
C VAL A 141 -1.33 -26.02 -16.06
N LEU A 142 -0.78 -25.19 -15.18
CA LEU A 142 -1.41 -24.83 -13.91
C LEU A 142 -2.67 -24.01 -14.09
N ALA A 143 -2.71 -23.08 -15.05
CA ALA A 143 -3.94 -22.35 -15.40
C ALA A 143 -5.06 -23.31 -15.81
N ARG A 144 -4.72 -24.34 -16.60
CA ARG A 144 -5.67 -25.36 -17.05
C ARG A 144 -6.20 -26.19 -15.90
N GLN A 145 -5.30 -26.72 -15.07
CA GLN A 145 -5.68 -27.47 -13.86
C GLN A 145 -6.58 -26.64 -12.94
N LEU A 146 -6.22 -25.38 -12.67
CA LEU A 146 -7.02 -24.49 -11.84
C LEU A 146 -8.42 -24.20 -12.40
N ALA A 147 -8.57 -24.07 -13.72
CA ALA A 147 -9.89 -23.88 -14.33
C ALA A 147 -10.73 -25.16 -14.24
N ASP A 148 -10.12 -26.31 -14.50
CA ASP A 148 -10.75 -27.62 -14.43
C ASP A 148 -11.19 -27.96 -13.00
N ASP A 149 -10.28 -27.85 -12.03
CA ASP A 149 -10.56 -28.06 -10.60
C ASP A 149 -11.59 -27.04 -10.11
N GLY A 150 -11.47 -25.79 -10.57
CA GLY A 150 -12.43 -24.72 -10.26
C GLY A 150 -13.85 -25.04 -10.72
N ALA A 151 -14.01 -25.58 -11.93
CA ALA A 151 -15.30 -26.05 -12.43
C ALA A 151 -15.87 -27.21 -11.59
N VAL A 152 -15.03 -28.17 -11.21
CA VAL A 152 -15.41 -29.30 -10.33
C VAL A 152 -15.86 -28.79 -8.96
N ALA A 153 -15.07 -27.92 -8.33
CA ALA A 153 -15.37 -27.34 -7.02
C ALA A 153 -16.65 -26.48 -7.07
N PHE A 154 -16.86 -25.73 -8.16
CA PHE A 154 -18.08 -24.96 -8.34
C PHE A 154 -19.31 -25.86 -8.47
N ALA A 155 -19.25 -26.88 -9.34
CA ALA A 155 -20.33 -27.85 -9.48
C ALA A 155 -20.66 -28.52 -8.14
N ARG A 156 -19.64 -28.92 -7.37
CA ARG A 156 -19.80 -29.48 -6.02
C ARG A 156 -20.47 -28.50 -5.07
N SER A 157 -20.03 -27.24 -5.06
CA SER A 157 -20.59 -26.20 -4.18
C SER A 157 -22.04 -25.84 -4.52
N LEU A 158 -22.40 -25.85 -5.80
CA LEU A 158 -23.76 -25.55 -6.26
C LEU A 158 -24.72 -26.69 -5.89
N ARG A 159 -24.31 -27.94 -6.11
CA ARG A 159 -25.07 -29.13 -5.67
C ARG A 159 -25.20 -29.19 -4.15
N ALA A 160 -24.15 -28.81 -3.43
CA ALA A 160 -24.18 -28.69 -1.98
C ALA A 160 -25.21 -27.64 -1.50
N ALA A 161 -25.39 -26.54 -2.23
CA ALA A 161 -26.44 -25.57 -1.91
C ALA A 161 -27.84 -26.18 -2.03
N GLY A 162 -28.09 -26.99 -3.06
CA GLY A 162 -29.32 -27.78 -3.19
C GLY A 162 -29.50 -28.81 -2.07
N GLY A 163 -28.43 -29.56 -1.74
CA GLY A 163 -28.44 -30.55 -0.67
C GLY A 163 -28.69 -29.97 0.72
N ARG A 164 -28.25 -28.73 0.99
CA ARG A 164 -28.56 -28.02 2.24
C ARG A 164 -30.05 -27.83 2.43
N GLU A 165 -30.78 -27.54 1.36
CA GLU A 165 -32.22 -27.41 1.40
C GLU A 165 -32.89 -28.78 1.64
N ILE A 166 -32.44 -29.83 0.95
CA ILE A 166 -32.90 -31.20 1.20
C ILE A 166 -32.69 -31.60 2.67
N PHE A 167 -31.52 -31.29 3.21
CA PHE A 167 -31.19 -31.55 4.61
C PHE A 167 -32.09 -30.76 5.58
N ARG A 168 -32.40 -29.49 5.28
CA ARG A 168 -33.37 -28.69 6.05
C ARG A 168 -34.73 -29.36 6.09
N LEU A 169 -35.21 -29.88 4.97
CA LEU A 169 -36.49 -30.59 4.88
C LEU A 169 -36.47 -31.91 5.68
N LEU A 170 -35.39 -32.69 5.59
CA LEU A 170 -35.20 -33.91 6.37
C LEU A 170 -35.17 -33.63 7.88
N GLN A 171 -34.51 -32.55 8.31
CA GLN A 171 -34.55 -32.11 9.70
C GLN A 171 -35.96 -31.72 10.13
N GLY A 172 -36.75 -31.09 9.27
CA GLY A 172 -38.14 -30.69 9.54
C GLY A 172 -39.01 -31.88 9.91
N TRP A 173 -38.97 -32.93 9.11
CA TRP A 173 -39.65 -34.20 9.41
C TRP A 173 -39.07 -34.86 10.67
N GLY A 174 -37.74 -34.95 10.79
CA GLY A 174 -37.09 -35.59 11.94
C GLY A 174 -37.46 -34.94 13.27
N ARG A 175 -37.55 -33.61 13.33
CA ARG A 175 -37.98 -32.87 14.52
C ARG A 175 -39.46 -33.08 14.82
N TYR A 176 -40.32 -33.11 13.80
CA TYR A 176 -41.72 -33.43 13.96
C TYR A 176 -41.92 -34.84 14.52
N ALA A 177 -41.24 -35.85 13.96
CA ALA A 177 -41.30 -37.23 14.45
C ALA A 177 -40.87 -37.35 15.92
N VAL A 178 -39.78 -36.67 16.32
CA VAL A 178 -39.34 -36.63 17.73
C VAL A 178 -40.36 -35.93 18.63
N SER A 179 -41.03 -34.87 18.16
CA SER A 179 -42.09 -34.20 18.92
C SER A 179 -43.29 -35.10 19.20
N GLN A 180 -43.51 -36.12 18.36
CA GLN A 180 -44.53 -37.16 18.52
C GLN A 180 -44.03 -38.38 19.32
N GLY A 181 -42.85 -38.30 19.94
CA GLY A 181 -42.26 -39.38 20.73
C GLY A 181 -41.60 -40.50 19.93
N ALA A 182 -41.40 -40.34 18.62
CA ALA A 182 -40.74 -41.35 17.80
C ALA A 182 -39.20 -41.32 17.96
N GLY A 183 -38.59 -42.51 18.08
CA GLY A 183 -37.14 -42.69 18.02
C GLY A 183 -36.59 -42.71 16.59
N PRO A 184 -35.26 -42.65 16.39
CA PRO A 184 -34.64 -42.77 15.07
C PRO A 184 -34.94 -44.16 14.49
N ARG A 185 -35.48 -44.21 13.27
CA ARG A 185 -35.87 -45.47 12.62
C ARG A 185 -34.76 -46.12 11.81
N ASP A 186 -33.75 -45.35 11.43
CA ASP A 186 -32.61 -45.82 10.66
C ASP A 186 -31.29 -45.17 11.15
N PRO A 187 -30.11 -45.75 10.80
CA PRO A 187 -28.81 -45.21 11.21
C PRO A 187 -28.55 -43.78 10.71
N PHE A 188 -29.13 -43.41 9.57
CA PHE A 188 -28.97 -42.07 9.00
C PHE A 188 -29.74 -41.04 9.83
N GLN A 189 -30.98 -41.29 10.22
CA GLN A 189 -31.80 -40.49 11.12
C GLN A 189 -31.14 -40.34 12.49
N ALA A 190 -30.46 -41.38 12.98
CA ALA A 190 -29.66 -41.28 14.19
C ALA A 190 -28.50 -40.27 14.02
N ALA A 191 -27.78 -40.32 12.89
CA ALA A 191 -26.72 -39.36 12.57
C ALA A 191 -27.27 -37.93 12.39
N VAL A 192 -28.36 -37.74 11.63
CA VAL A 192 -29.06 -36.45 11.46
C VAL A 192 -29.49 -35.86 12.80
N ARG A 193 -30.01 -36.70 13.70
CA ARG A 193 -30.39 -36.28 15.05
C ARG A 193 -29.17 -35.80 15.84
N GLN A 194 -28.04 -36.50 15.77
CA GLN A 194 -26.80 -36.04 16.43
C GLN A 194 -26.31 -34.71 15.84
N ILE A 195 -26.33 -34.57 14.51
CA ILE A 195 -25.94 -33.33 13.82
C ILE A 195 -26.79 -32.15 14.31
N TRP A 196 -28.11 -32.34 14.45
CA TRP A 196 -29.00 -31.31 14.97
C TRP A 196 -28.76 -31.00 16.46
N VAL A 197 -28.65 -32.02 17.32
CA VAL A 197 -28.43 -31.84 18.77
C VAL A 197 -27.13 -31.08 19.06
N LEU A 198 -26.10 -31.32 18.24
CA LEU A 198 -24.79 -30.68 18.37
C LEU A 198 -24.69 -29.33 17.66
N ASP A 199 -25.75 -28.91 16.94
CA ASP A 199 -25.75 -27.76 16.04
C ASP A 199 -24.56 -27.80 15.06
N ALA A 200 -24.23 -29.02 14.60
CA ALA A 200 -23.04 -29.28 13.80
C ALA A 200 -23.22 -28.84 12.34
N PHE A 201 -24.43 -28.49 11.91
CA PHE A 201 -24.77 -28.08 10.55
C PHE A 201 -25.71 -26.86 10.57
N PRO A 202 -25.17 -25.63 10.43
CA PRO A 202 -25.97 -24.42 10.45
C PRO A 202 -26.79 -24.31 9.17
N LEU A 203 -28.04 -23.88 9.31
CA LEU A 203 -28.99 -23.71 8.22
C LEU A 203 -29.23 -22.21 7.96
N ASN A 204 -29.29 -21.84 6.69
CA ASN A 204 -29.50 -20.45 6.28
C ASN A 204 -30.95 -19.97 6.45
N ALA A 205 -31.88 -20.92 6.63
CA ALA A 205 -33.29 -20.69 6.85
C ALA A 205 -33.79 -21.56 8.03
N PRO A 206 -34.82 -21.10 8.76
CA PRO A 206 -35.40 -21.90 9.83
C PRO A 206 -35.95 -23.23 9.30
N VAL A 207 -35.96 -24.23 10.16
CA VAL A 207 -36.52 -25.54 9.86
C VAL A 207 -38.03 -25.48 10.03
N ASP A 208 -38.78 -25.78 8.98
CA ASP A 208 -40.23 -25.91 9.05
C ASP A 208 -40.58 -27.33 9.51
N LEU A 209 -41.38 -27.45 10.58
CA LEU A 209 -41.89 -28.76 11.01
C LEU A 209 -42.86 -29.28 9.95
N ARG A 210 -42.51 -30.42 9.36
CA ARG A 210 -43.35 -31.09 8.35
C ARG A 210 -44.03 -32.29 8.97
N ASP A 211 -45.32 -32.42 8.70
CA ASP A 211 -46.16 -33.57 9.05
C ASP A 211 -46.07 -34.71 8.04
N GLN A 212 -45.48 -34.45 6.86
CA GLN A 212 -45.26 -35.44 5.82
C GLN A 212 -43.95 -36.22 6.03
N PRO A 213 -43.98 -37.57 5.93
CA PRO A 213 -42.78 -38.38 6.06
C PRO A 213 -41.82 -38.14 4.90
N LEU A 214 -40.56 -37.85 5.23
CA LEU A 214 -39.48 -37.72 4.26
C LEU A 214 -38.27 -38.53 4.75
N THR A 215 -37.91 -39.58 4.01
CA THR A 215 -36.71 -40.39 4.27
C THR A 215 -35.78 -40.34 3.06
N VAL A 216 -34.50 -40.71 3.26
CA VAL A 216 -33.49 -40.71 2.18
C VAL A 216 -33.90 -41.65 1.04
N ASP A 217 -34.56 -42.76 1.36
CA ASP A 217 -35.06 -43.72 0.36
C ASP A 217 -36.12 -43.13 -0.58
N MET A 218 -36.82 -42.07 -0.16
CA MET A 218 -37.84 -41.39 -0.97
C MET A 218 -37.24 -40.31 -1.90
N LEU A 219 -35.96 -39.98 -1.72
CA LEU A 219 -35.26 -38.99 -2.54
C LEU A 219 -34.81 -39.61 -3.86
N SER A 220 -34.76 -38.80 -4.92
CA SER A 220 -34.13 -39.23 -6.18
C SER A 220 -32.64 -39.48 -5.97
N ALA A 221 -32.02 -40.32 -6.81
CA ALA A 221 -30.58 -40.56 -6.74
C ALA A 221 -29.75 -39.26 -6.87
N GLU A 222 -30.25 -38.27 -7.61
CA GLU A 222 -29.62 -36.95 -7.71
C GLU A 222 -29.76 -36.14 -6.42
N ASP A 223 -30.91 -36.19 -5.75
CA ASP A 223 -31.14 -35.51 -4.46
C ASP A 223 -30.30 -36.15 -3.34
N GLN A 224 -30.13 -37.47 -3.37
CA GLN A 224 -29.22 -38.19 -2.46
C GLN A 224 -27.76 -37.74 -2.67
N ASN A 225 -27.35 -37.56 -3.92
CA ASN A 225 -26.04 -37.01 -4.27
C ASN A 225 -25.86 -35.55 -3.82
N ASP A 226 -26.85 -34.70 -4.03
CA ASP A 226 -26.84 -33.30 -3.61
C ASP A 226 -26.71 -33.21 -2.08
N LEU A 227 -27.47 -34.03 -1.35
CA LEU A 227 -27.37 -34.17 0.10
C LEU A 227 -25.97 -34.60 0.55
N ALA A 228 -25.33 -35.55 -0.15
CA ALA A 228 -23.95 -35.93 0.13
C ALA A 228 -22.98 -34.75 -0.08
N ARG A 229 -23.13 -33.96 -1.15
CA ARG A 229 -22.29 -32.77 -1.38
C ARG A 229 -22.43 -31.73 -0.27
N ALA A 230 -23.65 -31.53 0.24
CA ALA A 230 -23.88 -30.62 1.36
C ALA A 230 -23.12 -31.04 2.63
N MET A 231 -23.09 -32.35 2.90
CA MET A 231 -22.37 -32.92 4.04
C MET A 231 -20.85 -32.83 3.88
N GLU A 232 -20.30 -33.06 2.69
CA GLU A 232 -18.87 -32.88 2.42
C GLU A 232 -18.41 -31.43 2.58
N VAL A 233 -19.15 -30.47 2.02
CA VAL A 233 -18.83 -29.05 2.18
C VAL A 233 -18.78 -28.70 3.67
N ARG A 234 -19.73 -29.24 4.45
CA ARG A 234 -19.75 -29.02 5.89
C ARG A 234 -18.59 -29.70 6.61
N GLU A 235 -18.22 -30.92 6.22
CA GLU A 235 -17.03 -31.58 6.72
C GLU A 235 -15.79 -30.71 6.50
N GLN A 236 -15.60 -30.18 5.30
CA GLN A 236 -14.48 -29.30 4.99
C GLN A 236 -14.50 -27.98 5.78
N GLU A 237 -15.67 -27.40 6.01
CA GLU A 237 -15.82 -26.23 6.90
C GLU A 237 -15.35 -26.53 8.33
N LEU A 238 -15.67 -27.71 8.86
CA LEU A 238 -15.24 -28.13 10.20
C LEU A 238 -13.74 -28.43 10.25
N LEU A 239 -13.16 -29.00 9.18
CA LEU A 239 -11.73 -29.29 9.10
C LEU A 239 -10.85 -28.02 9.06
N LYS A 240 -11.40 -26.88 8.62
CA LYS A 240 -10.70 -25.57 8.66
C LYS A 240 -10.53 -25.01 10.07
N ILE A 241 -11.24 -25.55 11.05
CA ILE A 241 -11.11 -25.14 12.45
C ILE A 241 -9.77 -25.66 12.96
N ASP A 242 -8.91 -24.77 13.42
CA ASP A 242 -7.63 -25.12 14.06
C ASP A 242 -7.86 -25.78 15.42
N LEU A 243 -8.19 -27.06 15.37
CA LEU A 243 -8.46 -27.89 16.54
C LEU A 243 -7.24 -27.98 17.47
N PRO A 244 -5.98 -28.09 16.98
CA PRO A 244 -4.79 -27.99 17.84
C PRO A 244 -4.72 -26.68 18.63
N ALA A 245 -4.92 -25.52 17.99
CA ALA A 245 -4.90 -24.23 18.70
C ALA A 245 -6.07 -24.11 19.68
N LEU A 246 -7.25 -24.62 19.33
CA LEU A 246 -8.42 -24.62 20.21
C LEU A 246 -8.21 -25.51 21.44
N LYS A 247 -7.59 -26.69 21.27
CA LYS A 247 -7.15 -27.58 22.36
C LYS A 247 -6.06 -26.94 23.22
N ALA A 248 -5.12 -26.21 22.62
CA ALA A 248 -4.09 -25.47 23.36
C ALA A 248 -4.70 -24.37 24.24
N ARG A 249 -5.65 -23.59 23.71
CA ARG A 249 -6.41 -22.58 24.47
C ARG A 249 -7.20 -23.21 25.62
N ARG A 250 -7.86 -24.34 25.38
CA ARG A 250 -8.57 -25.12 26.41
C ARG A 250 -7.61 -25.56 27.53
N ASN A 251 -6.43 -26.07 27.18
CA ASN A 251 -5.45 -26.54 28.15
C ASN A 251 -4.88 -25.40 29.02
N GLY A 252 -4.80 -24.17 28.50
CA GLY A 252 -4.36 -22.98 29.23
C GLY A 252 -5.46 -22.23 30.00
N ALA A 253 -6.73 -22.61 29.84
CA ALA A 253 -7.87 -21.97 30.51
C ALA A 253 -8.22 -22.64 31.85
N THR A 254 -8.78 -21.88 32.78
CA THR A 254 -9.26 -22.36 34.09
C THR A 254 -10.70 -21.92 34.37
N GLY A 255 -11.40 -22.64 35.25
CA GLY A 255 -12.77 -22.30 35.67
C GLY A 255 -13.79 -22.33 34.53
N ALA A 256 -14.69 -21.35 34.49
CA ALA A 256 -15.80 -21.27 33.54
C ALA A 256 -15.33 -21.22 32.07
N GLY A 257 -14.20 -20.55 31.79
CA GLY A 257 -13.63 -20.47 30.44
C GLY A 257 -13.18 -21.83 29.91
N ARG A 258 -12.70 -22.73 30.78
CA ARG A 258 -12.34 -24.10 30.40
C ARG A 258 -13.57 -24.93 30.07
N ALA A 259 -14.64 -24.85 30.88
CA ALA A 259 -15.87 -25.60 30.64
C ALA A 259 -16.55 -25.20 29.31
N GLN A 260 -16.49 -23.91 28.95
CA GLN A 260 -16.99 -23.42 27.67
C GLN A 260 -16.17 -23.97 26.50
N LEU A 261 -14.82 -23.95 26.60
CA LEU A 261 -13.93 -24.50 25.58
C LEU A 261 -14.02 -26.03 25.48
N ASP A 262 -14.23 -26.74 26.58
CA ASP A 262 -14.46 -28.19 26.60
C ASP A 262 -15.74 -28.55 25.83
N THR A 263 -16.82 -27.80 26.08
CA THR A 263 -18.09 -27.97 25.36
C THR A 263 -17.91 -27.67 23.87
N GLN A 264 -17.14 -26.63 23.53
CA GLN A 264 -16.86 -26.25 22.15
C GLN A 264 -16.04 -27.32 21.41
N VAL A 265 -14.98 -27.87 22.03
CA VAL A 265 -14.20 -28.98 21.45
C VAL A 265 -15.08 -30.19 21.19
N ARG A 266 -15.88 -30.62 22.18
CA ARG A 266 -16.76 -31.79 22.04
C ARG A 266 -17.78 -31.60 20.92
N ARG A 267 -18.42 -30.43 20.84
CA ARG A 267 -19.36 -30.11 19.75
C ARG A 267 -18.72 -30.25 18.37
N TYR A 268 -17.46 -29.85 18.21
CA TYR A 268 -16.76 -29.98 16.94
C TYR A 268 -16.33 -31.43 16.64
N GLU A 269 -15.75 -32.14 17.60
CA GLU A 269 -15.30 -33.52 17.41
C GLU A 269 -16.48 -34.47 17.16
N ASP A 270 -17.52 -34.40 17.99
CA ASP A 270 -18.72 -35.22 17.87
C ASP A 270 -19.54 -34.80 16.64
N GLY A 271 -19.56 -33.51 16.32
CA GLY A 271 -20.25 -32.99 15.12
C GLY A 271 -19.60 -33.48 13.83
N LEU A 272 -18.27 -33.47 13.77
CA LEU A 272 -17.51 -34.01 12.64
C LEU A 272 -17.73 -35.52 12.50
N ALA A 273 -17.74 -36.26 13.60
CA ALA A 273 -18.02 -37.70 13.60
C ALA A 273 -19.43 -38.01 13.09
N ALA A 274 -20.44 -37.24 13.51
CA ALA A 274 -21.81 -37.42 13.06
C ALA A 274 -21.98 -37.14 11.56
N ILE A 275 -21.30 -36.12 11.02
CA ILE A 275 -21.29 -35.82 9.59
C ILE A 275 -20.59 -36.93 8.79
N ARG A 276 -19.45 -37.42 9.25
CA ARG A 276 -18.75 -38.55 8.63
C ARG A 276 -19.60 -39.80 8.61
N SER A 277 -20.29 -40.11 9.70
CA SER A 277 -21.22 -41.24 9.77
C SER A 277 -22.35 -41.09 8.74
N ALA A 278 -22.93 -39.90 8.61
CA ALA A 278 -23.94 -39.63 7.59
C ALA A 278 -23.39 -39.80 6.16
N LEU A 279 -22.17 -39.31 5.89
CA LEU A 279 -21.48 -39.47 4.59
C LEU A 279 -21.21 -40.94 4.25
N THR A 280 -20.67 -41.71 5.18
CA THR A 280 -20.42 -43.15 5.00
C THR A 280 -21.71 -43.88 4.63
N ILE A 281 -22.82 -43.56 5.27
CA ILE A 281 -24.12 -44.16 4.93
C ILE A 281 -24.57 -43.75 3.53
N LEU A 282 -24.43 -42.47 3.15
CA LEU A 282 -24.78 -42.00 1.80
C LEU A 282 -23.94 -42.66 0.71
N TYR A 283 -22.66 -42.95 0.96
CA TYR A 283 -21.81 -43.66 0.01
C TYR A 283 -22.11 -45.15 -0.04
N ASP A 284 -22.07 -45.83 1.10
CA ASP A 284 -22.09 -47.29 1.15
C ASP A 284 -23.48 -47.86 0.84
N ARG A 285 -24.55 -47.17 1.26
CA ARG A 285 -25.93 -47.64 1.07
C ARG A 285 -26.59 -47.07 -0.18
N TYR A 286 -26.32 -45.81 -0.52
CA TYR A 286 -27.02 -45.10 -1.59
C TYR A 286 -26.16 -44.84 -2.83
N GLY A 287 -24.86 -45.19 -2.80
CA GLY A 287 -23.97 -45.03 -3.95
C GLY A 287 -23.80 -43.56 -4.37
N ALA A 288 -23.86 -42.63 -3.42
CA ALA A 288 -23.88 -41.18 -3.65
C ALA A 288 -22.52 -40.58 -4.11
N ASN A 289 -21.86 -41.22 -5.07
CA ASN A 289 -20.57 -40.82 -5.61
C ASN A 289 -20.71 -39.62 -6.55
N PHE A 290 -19.75 -38.69 -6.48
CA PHE A 290 -19.73 -37.52 -7.34
C PHE A 290 -18.67 -37.63 -8.40
N ASP A 291 -19.12 -37.58 -9.64
CA ASP A 291 -18.30 -37.35 -10.80
C ASP A 291 -18.81 -36.07 -11.49
N ALA A 292 -17.91 -35.09 -11.62
CA ALA A 292 -18.23 -33.82 -12.24
C ALA A 292 -18.31 -33.91 -13.77
N ASP A 293 -17.73 -34.95 -14.39
CA ASP A 293 -17.73 -35.12 -15.84
C ASP A 293 -18.91 -35.96 -16.35
N THR A 294 -19.54 -36.72 -15.45
CA THR A 294 -20.76 -37.45 -15.77
C THR A 294 -21.97 -36.49 -15.80
N ARG A 295 -22.78 -36.59 -16.86
CA ARG A 295 -23.98 -35.78 -17.03
C ARG A 295 -24.96 -36.00 -15.86
N SER A 296 -25.21 -34.96 -15.09
CA SER A 296 -26.11 -34.93 -13.94
C SER A 296 -26.77 -33.54 -13.82
N ALA A 297 -27.52 -33.28 -12.75
CA ALA A 297 -28.10 -31.95 -12.46
C ALA A 297 -27.11 -30.78 -12.59
N VAL A 298 -25.83 -30.98 -12.25
CA VAL A 298 -24.75 -30.00 -12.49
C VAL A 298 -23.48 -30.76 -12.87
N PHE A 299 -22.94 -30.49 -14.05
CA PHE A 299 -21.77 -31.19 -14.58
C PHE A 299 -20.87 -30.25 -15.38
N ARG A 300 -19.59 -30.59 -15.51
CA ARG A 300 -18.63 -29.90 -16.36
C ARG A 300 -18.89 -30.30 -17.80
N SER A 301 -19.42 -29.38 -18.60
CA SER A 301 -19.75 -29.64 -20.01
C SER A 301 -18.54 -29.49 -20.94
N GLN A 302 -17.56 -28.66 -20.57
CA GLN A 302 -16.34 -28.44 -21.35
C GLN A 302 -15.13 -28.35 -20.43
N LEU A 303 -14.12 -29.18 -20.71
CA LEU A 303 -12.78 -29.11 -20.10
C LEU A 303 -12.07 -27.83 -20.52
N ALA A 304 -11.13 -27.39 -19.70
CA ALA A 304 -10.34 -26.19 -19.98
C ALA A 304 -9.55 -26.32 -21.28
N ALA A 305 -9.73 -25.32 -22.16
CA ALA A 305 -8.99 -25.19 -23.40
C ALA A 305 -7.48 -24.90 -23.13
N PRO A 306 -6.59 -25.06 -24.13
CA PRO A 306 -5.20 -24.66 -24.00
C PRO A 306 -5.09 -23.19 -23.57
N ALA A 307 -4.34 -22.94 -22.49
CA ALA A 307 -4.28 -21.62 -21.89
C ALA A 307 -3.64 -20.60 -22.84
N GLN A 308 -4.28 -19.45 -22.99
CA GLN A 308 -3.81 -18.38 -23.85
C GLN A 308 -3.01 -17.37 -23.05
N GLN A 309 -1.86 -16.94 -23.59
CA GLN A 309 -1.06 -15.91 -22.95
C GLN A 309 -1.81 -14.58 -22.98
N ARG A 310 -1.99 -13.98 -21.80
CA ARG A 310 -2.58 -12.65 -21.67
C ARG A 310 -1.64 -11.60 -22.23
N ASP A 311 -2.16 -10.72 -23.10
CA ASP A 311 -1.36 -9.62 -23.64
C ASP A 311 -0.92 -8.69 -22.50
N ARG A 312 0.40 -8.52 -22.37
CA ARG A 312 1.02 -7.64 -21.36
C ARG A 312 0.93 -6.16 -21.75
N GLN A 313 0.47 -5.84 -22.98
CA GLN A 313 0.34 -4.49 -23.52
C GLN A 313 1.61 -3.65 -23.36
N ILE A 314 2.78 -4.32 -23.38
CA ILE A 314 4.10 -3.70 -23.20
C ILE A 314 4.31 -2.50 -24.14
N PRO A 315 4.07 -2.61 -25.48
CA PRO A 315 4.30 -1.48 -26.37
C PRO A 315 3.37 -0.29 -26.07
N LEU A 316 2.12 -0.54 -25.67
CA LEU A 316 1.17 0.49 -25.28
C LEU A 316 1.64 1.21 -24.00
N LEU A 317 2.08 0.48 -22.99
CA LEU A 317 2.56 1.05 -21.73
C LEU A 317 3.85 1.86 -21.92
N LEU A 318 4.78 1.39 -22.74
CA LEU A 318 5.97 2.15 -23.12
C LEU A 318 5.61 3.38 -23.97
N GLY A 319 4.61 3.27 -24.85
CA GLY A 319 4.06 4.41 -25.59
C GLY A 319 3.46 5.47 -24.66
N LEU A 320 2.73 5.04 -23.63
CA LEU A 320 2.13 5.93 -22.65
C LEU A 320 3.20 6.62 -21.79
N THR A 321 4.26 5.91 -21.37
CA THR A 321 5.36 6.52 -20.60
C THR A 321 6.14 7.53 -21.40
N THR A 322 6.42 7.26 -22.68
CA THR A 322 7.07 8.23 -23.57
C THR A 322 6.19 9.46 -23.80
N LEU A 323 4.88 9.29 -23.95
CA LEU A 323 3.92 10.40 -24.06
C LEU A 323 3.89 11.26 -22.78
N VAL A 324 3.92 10.64 -21.59
CA VAL A 324 4.03 11.36 -20.32
C VAL A 324 5.33 12.16 -20.25
N GLY A 325 6.47 11.57 -20.65
CA GLY A 325 7.76 12.26 -20.71
C GLY A 325 7.75 13.45 -21.67
N LEU A 326 7.13 13.30 -22.83
CA LEU A 326 6.96 14.37 -23.82
C LEU A 326 6.05 15.50 -23.34
N LEU A 327 4.91 15.17 -22.70
CA LEU A 327 4.00 16.16 -22.14
C LEU A 327 4.67 16.97 -21.02
N PHE A 328 5.36 16.28 -20.11
CA PHE A 328 6.09 16.93 -19.02
C PHE A 328 7.23 17.82 -19.54
N GLY A 329 8.03 17.30 -20.46
CA GLY A 329 9.11 18.07 -21.09
C GLY A 329 8.57 19.27 -21.89
N GLY A 330 7.48 19.08 -22.63
CA GLY A 330 6.81 20.12 -23.41
C GLY A 330 6.23 21.23 -22.52
N LEU A 331 5.62 20.87 -21.39
CA LEU A 331 5.20 21.82 -20.37
C LEU A 331 6.38 22.64 -19.84
N GLY A 332 7.52 21.98 -19.54
CA GLY A 332 8.73 22.65 -19.09
C GLY A 332 9.27 23.66 -20.11
N VAL A 333 9.29 23.30 -21.39
CA VAL A 333 9.68 24.23 -22.48
C VAL A 333 8.71 25.41 -22.58
N ALA A 334 7.41 25.16 -22.47
CA ALA A 334 6.40 26.20 -22.55
C ALA A 334 6.49 27.16 -21.35
N VAL A 335 6.84 26.65 -20.16
CA VAL A 335 7.19 27.46 -18.99
C VAL A 335 8.45 28.30 -19.23
N ASP A 336 9.56 27.73 -19.72
CA ASP A 336 10.79 28.49 -20.04
C ASP A 336 10.51 29.64 -21.01
N ARG A 337 9.71 29.38 -22.06
CA ARG A 337 9.31 30.38 -23.06
C ARG A 337 8.44 31.51 -22.49
N SER A 338 7.50 31.17 -21.61
CA SER A 338 6.60 32.16 -21.00
C SER A 338 7.26 32.99 -19.89
N ALA A 339 8.10 32.36 -19.07
CA ALA A 339 8.69 32.97 -17.87
C ALA A 339 10.10 33.52 -18.07
N GLY A 340 10.80 33.13 -19.14
CA GLY A 340 12.18 33.53 -19.42
C GLY A 340 13.15 33.05 -18.33
N VAL A 341 13.11 31.76 -17.98
CA VAL A 341 13.88 31.20 -16.85
C VAL A 341 15.39 31.39 -17.08
N MET A 342 15.90 31.07 -18.27
CA MET A 342 17.33 31.18 -18.56
C MET A 342 17.88 32.61 -18.51
N PRO A 343 17.21 33.64 -19.09
CA PRO A 343 17.57 35.04 -18.85
C PRO A 343 17.66 35.43 -17.37
N LYS A 344 16.72 35.00 -16.54
CA LYS A 344 16.72 35.31 -15.09
C LYS A 344 17.83 34.59 -14.34
N LEU A 345 18.11 33.34 -14.68
CA LEU A 345 19.27 32.62 -14.14
C LEU A 345 20.59 33.32 -14.51
N ARG A 346 20.69 33.84 -15.74
CA ARG A 346 21.84 34.63 -16.17
C ARG A 346 21.97 35.93 -15.39
N GLU A 347 20.86 36.63 -15.15
CA GLU A 347 20.82 37.83 -14.31
C GLU A 347 21.26 37.53 -12.87
N LEU A 348 20.69 36.50 -12.24
CA LEU A 348 21.11 36.03 -10.91
C LEU A 348 22.60 35.68 -10.86
N TYR A 349 23.13 35.06 -11.90
CA TYR A 349 24.56 34.75 -12.00
C TYR A 349 25.43 36.01 -12.13
N THR A 350 24.96 37.05 -12.82
CA THR A 350 25.63 38.36 -12.86
C THR A 350 25.72 38.98 -11.45
N TYR A 351 24.70 38.81 -10.61
CA TYR A 351 24.68 39.29 -9.22
C TYR A 351 25.32 38.34 -8.19
N ARG A 352 26.07 37.31 -8.61
CA ARG A 352 26.73 36.34 -7.71
C ARG A 352 27.62 36.97 -6.63
N GLU A 353 28.26 38.10 -6.94
CA GLU A 353 29.11 38.81 -5.98
C GLU A 353 28.28 39.45 -4.86
N LEU A 354 27.11 40.01 -5.20
CA LEU A 354 26.16 40.51 -4.21
C LEU A 354 25.65 39.38 -3.33
N VAL A 355 25.25 38.24 -3.93
CA VAL A 355 24.81 37.05 -3.18
C VAL A 355 25.90 36.61 -2.20
N ARG A 356 27.15 36.45 -2.68
CA ARG A 356 28.29 36.06 -1.85
C ARG A 356 28.52 37.03 -0.69
N ASN A 357 28.50 38.34 -0.96
CA ASN A 357 28.72 39.36 0.06
C ASN A 357 27.60 39.39 1.11
N LEU A 358 26.34 39.22 0.69
CA LEU A 358 25.20 39.16 1.60
C LEU A 358 25.21 37.88 2.46
N VAL A 359 25.55 36.72 1.89
CA VAL A 359 25.72 35.46 2.64
C VAL A 359 26.84 35.60 3.68
N LEU A 360 28.01 36.11 3.26
CA LEU A 360 29.13 36.32 4.20
C LEU A 360 28.78 37.32 5.30
N ARG A 361 28.02 38.37 4.98
CA ARG A 361 27.52 39.33 5.96
C ARG A 361 26.57 38.65 6.95
N ASP A 362 25.62 37.87 6.48
CA ASP A 362 24.65 37.16 7.32
C ASP A 362 25.34 36.20 8.30
N LEU A 363 26.31 35.42 7.81
CA LEU A 363 27.14 34.55 8.64
C LEU A 363 27.94 35.34 9.67
N ARG A 364 28.62 36.42 9.25
CA ARG A 364 29.39 37.26 10.20
C ARG A 364 28.50 37.85 11.27
N VAL A 365 27.33 38.38 10.91
CA VAL A 365 26.40 38.98 11.88
C VAL A 365 25.97 37.96 12.94
N ARG A 366 25.70 36.72 12.55
CA ARG A 366 25.33 35.64 13.48
C ARG A 366 26.44 35.25 14.46
N TYR A 367 27.71 35.35 14.04
CA TYR A 367 28.86 34.97 14.88
C TYR A 367 29.56 36.16 15.55
N LYS A 368 29.22 37.41 15.19
CA LYS A 368 29.87 38.61 15.71
C LYS A 368 29.50 38.81 17.19
N GLY A 369 30.51 38.88 18.05
CA GLY A 369 30.34 39.13 19.49
C GLY A 369 30.01 37.90 20.34
N SER A 370 30.07 36.68 19.78
CA SER A 370 29.89 35.44 20.54
C SER A 370 31.23 34.87 21.01
N VAL A 371 31.34 34.54 22.31
CA VAL A 371 32.55 34.00 22.95
C VAL A 371 33.00 32.67 22.31
N LEU A 372 32.04 31.81 21.92
CA LEU A 372 32.33 30.54 21.25
C LEU A 372 32.34 30.64 19.72
N GLY A 373 31.87 31.76 19.14
CA GLY A 373 31.87 31.99 17.70
C GLY A 373 31.27 30.84 16.88
N TYR A 374 32.07 30.27 15.97
CA TYR A 374 31.72 29.14 15.12
C TYR A 374 31.25 27.89 15.89
N LEU A 375 31.81 27.61 17.06
CA LEU A 375 31.50 26.41 17.84
C LEU A 375 30.03 26.30 18.20
N TRP A 376 29.30 27.43 18.28
CA TRP A 376 27.86 27.42 18.52
C TRP A 376 27.05 26.68 17.45
N THR A 377 27.48 26.74 16.19
CA THR A 377 26.79 25.99 15.11
C THR A 377 26.86 24.48 15.29
N GLN A 378 27.95 24.01 15.90
CA GLN A 378 28.17 22.60 16.16
C GLN A 378 27.54 22.19 17.48
N LEU A 379 27.65 23.05 18.50
CA LEU A 379 27.21 22.76 19.85
C LEU A 379 25.69 22.66 19.95
N ALA A 380 24.93 23.53 19.26
CA ALA A 380 23.48 23.53 19.36
C ALA A 380 22.83 22.22 18.87
N PRO A 381 23.15 21.69 17.67
CA PRO A 381 22.66 20.37 17.23
C PRO A 381 23.11 19.23 18.14
N LEU A 382 24.31 19.29 18.72
CA LEU A 382 24.80 18.24 19.63
C LEU A 382 24.06 18.23 20.96
N LEU A 383 23.85 19.40 21.56
CA LEU A 383 23.06 19.52 22.79
C LEU A 383 21.63 19.04 22.56
N LEU A 384 21.02 19.42 21.43
CA LEU A 384 19.69 18.95 21.06
C LEU A 384 19.65 17.43 20.83
N MET A 385 20.66 16.87 20.16
CA MET A 385 20.84 15.42 20.02
C MET A 385 20.98 14.73 21.38
N LEU A 386 21.74 15.28 22.33
CA LEU A 386 21.90 14.73 23.67
C LEU A 386 20.58 14.74 24.45
N VAL A 387 19.80 15.81 24.32
CA VAL A 387 18.44 15.88 24.91
C VAL A 387 17.56 14.78 24.34
N PHE A 388 17.50 14.63 23.01
CA PHE A 388 16.70 13.56 22.41
C PHE A 388 17.23 12.16 22.72
N LEU A 389 18.54 11.98 22.76
CA LEU A 389 19.17 10.72 23.16
C LEU A 389 18.74 10.36 24.59
N PHE A 390 18.81 11.31 25.53
CA PHE A 390 18.37 11.10 26.90
C PHE A 390 16.89 10.70 26.94
N VAL A 391 16.00 11.45 26.26
CA VAL A 391 14.56 11.18 26.25
C VAL A 391 14.22 9.82 25.63
N PHE A 392 14.71 9.52 24.43
CA PHE A 392 14.32 8.31 23.69
C PHE A 392 15.08 7.05 24.09
N SER A 393 16.29 7.19 24.66
CA SER A 393 17.03 6.05 25.22
C SER A 393 16.53 5.65 26.61
N THR A 394 16.27 6.63 27.49
CA THR A 394 15.92 6.34 28.89
C THR A 394 14.42 6.18 29.13
N LEU A 395 13.56 7.03 28.54
CA LEU A 395 12.12 7.04 28.83
C LEU A 395 11.32 6.14 27.87
N GLN A 396 11.77 5.98 26.63
CA GLN A 396 11.03 5.35 25.53
C GLN A 396 11.77 4.17 24.88
N LYS A 397 12.73 3.54 25.60
CA LYS A 397 13.59 2.38 25.23
C LYS A 397 13.49 1.97 23.75
N GLN A 398 13.93 2.86 22.86
CA GLN A 398 13.91 2.58 21.42
C GLN A 398 14.96 1.51 21.10
N SER A 399 14.58 0.46 20.37
CA SER A 399 15.46 -0.66 20.00
C SER A 399 16.26 -0.43 18.71
N ILE A 400 16.26 0.80 18.19
CA ILE A 400 16.99 1.17 16.96
C ILE A 400 18.50 1.06 17.23
N ALA A 401 19.19 0.23 16.45
CA ALA A 401 20.64 0.10 16.55
C ALA A 401 21.33 1.44 16.20
N LEU A 402 22.41 1.80 16.90
CA LEU A 402 23.15 3.06 16.64
C LEU A 402 22.26 4.31 16.62
N PHE A 403 21.30 4.41 17.54
CA PHE A 403 20.36 5.55 17.61
C PHE A 403 21.02 6.95 17.57
N PRO A 404 22.18 7.22 18.21
CA PRO A 404 22.85 8.53 18.07
C PRO A 404 23.18 8.90 16.60
N VAL A 405 23.56 7.90 15.79
CA VAL A 405 23.86 8.10 14.36
C VAL A 405 22.59 8.38 13.59
N PHE A 406 21.54 7.59 13.81
CA PHE A 406 20.22 7.83 13.22
C PHE A 406 19.77 9.26 13.48
N LEU A 407 19.87 9.71 14.74
CA LEU A 407 19.41 11.02 15.16
C LEU A 407 20.18 12.17 14.52
N ILE A 408 21.52 12.16 14.53
CA ILE A 408 22.30 13.28 13.98
C ILE A 408 22.13 13.40 12.45
N VAL A 409 21.98 12.26 11.76
CA VAL A 409 21.77 12.22 10.31
C VAL A 409 20.42 12.81 9.92
N GLY A 410 19.37 12.60 10.72
CA GLY A 410 18.07 13.25 10.49
C GLY A 410 18.04 14.71 10.93
N LEU A 411 18.70 15.03 12.06
CA LEU A 411 18.57 16.32 12.72
C LEU A 411 19.27 17.45 11.96
N LEU A 412 20.44 17.21 11.36
CA LEU A 412 21.17 18.26 10.63
C LEU A 412 20.46 18.73 9.36
N PRO A 413 19.98 17.85 8.45
CA PRO A 413 19.15 18.26 7.32
C PRO A 413 17.86 18.95 7.76
N TRP A 414 17.26 18.52 8.87
CA TRP A 414 16.10 19.21 9.45
C TRP A 414 16.44 20.63 9.92
N ASN A 415 17.55 20.81 10.62
CA ASN A 415 18.00 22.13 11.07
C ASN A 415 18.28 23.07 9.89
N PHE A 416 18.85 22.54 8.79
CA PHE A 416 18.98 23.29 7.55
C PHE A 416 17.62 23.79 7.02
N CYS A 417 16.60 22.92 7.01
CA CYS A 417 15.23 23.29 6.63
C CYS A 417 14.67 24.38 7.55
N ALA A 418 14.73 24.17 8.87
CA ALA A 418 14.20 25.08 9.86
C ALA A 418 14.86 26.47 9.76
N GLU A 419 16.18 26.52 9.65
CA GLU A 419 16.95 27.77 9.53
C GLU A 419 16.65 28.49 8.21
N ALA A 420 16.60 27.77 7.09
CA ALA A 420 16.32 28.35 5.79
C ALA A 420 14.90 28.96 5.75
N VAL A 421 13.88 28.24 6.23
CA VAL A 421 12.49 28.70 6.18
C VAL A 421 12.21 29.85 7.15
N THR A 422 12.70 29.75 8.39
CA THR A 422 12.51 30.81 9.39
C THR A 422 13.26 32.09 9.02
N GLY A 423 14.56 32.00 8.69
CA GLY A 423 15.35 33.13 8.22
C GLY A 423 14.84 33.70 6.89
N GLY A 424 14.43 32.81 5.98
CA GLY A 424 13.88 33.18 4.68
C GLY A 424 12.56 33.94 4.77
N SER A 425 11.67 33.56 5.70
CA SER A 425 10.40 34.27 5.91
C SER A 425 10.60 35.75 6.25
N ARG A 426 11.63 36.08 7.03
CA ARG A 426 11.95 37.46 7.46
C ARG A 426 12.88 38.20 6.51
N SER A 427 13.56 37.49 5.62
CA SER A 427 14.64 38.02 4.77
C SER A 427 14.31 39.33 4.04
N VAL A 428 13.08 39.48 3.53
CA VAL A 428 12.64 40.67 2.81
C VAL A 428 12.36 41.85 3.75
N ILE A 429 11.77 41.58 4.92
CA ILE A 429 11.46 42.58 5.94
C ILE A 429 12.76 43.12 6.56
N ASP A 430 13.67 42.23 6.93
CA ASP A 430 14.94 42.60 7.58
C ASP A 430 15.87 43.41 6.65
N ASN A 431 15.72 43.22 5.34
CA ASN A 431 16.50 43.93 4.32
C ASN A 431 15.71 45.06 3.62
N ALA A 432 14.62 45.53 4.22
CA ALA A 432 13.80 46.65 3.73
C ALA A 432 14.61 47.87 3.31
N ASN A 433 15.57 48.28 4.14
CA ASN A 433 16.43 49.44 3.90
C ASN A 433 17.29 49.30 2.64
N LEU A 434 17.73 48.07 2.31
CA LEU A 434 18.52 47.81 1.12
C LEU A 434 17.63 47.91 -0.13
N ILE A 435 16.41 47.37 -0.07
CA ILE A 435 15.43 47.40 -1.15
C ILE A 435 15.04 48.84 -1.52
N LYS A 436 14.89 49.73 -0.53
CA LYS A 436 14.51 51.14 -0.76
C LYS A 436 15.64 51.99 -1.35
N LYS A 437 16.91 51.58 -1.22
CA LYS A 437 18.08 52.40 -1.58
C LYS A 437 18.77 51.99 -2.87
N VAL A 438 18.75 50.71 -3.24
CA VAL A 438 19.50 50.19 -4.39
C VAL A 438 18.62 49.24 -5.18
N TYR A 439 18.65 49.34 -6.51
CA TYR A 439 17.98 48.39 -7.39
C TYR A 439 18.79 47.10 -7.51
N PHE A 440 18.16 45.97 -7.22
CA PHE A 440 18.66 44.62 -7.49
C PHE A 440 17.48 43.62 -7.56
N PRO A 441 17.67 42.43 -8.16
CA PRO A 441 16.64 41.39 -8.17
C PRO A 441 16.24 40.97 -6.75
N ARG A 442 14.99 41.24 -6.36
CA ARG A 442 14.48 41.01 -4.99
C ARG A 442 14.54 39.53 -4.56
N GLU A 443 14.58 38.63 -5.53
CA GLU A 443 14.75 37.16 -5.36
C GLU A 443 16.07 36.79 -4.66
N ILE A 444 17.05 37.68 -4.67
CA ILE A 444 18.35 37.45 -4.02
C ILE A 444 18.18 37.36 -2.50
N LEU A 445 17.26 38.10 -1.87
CA LEU A 445 17.15 38.13 -0.41
C LEU A 445 16.71 36.78 0.18
N PRO A 446 15.65 36.13 -0.33
CA PRO A 446 15.27 34.81 0.16
C PRO A 446 16.30 33.73 -0.22
N LEU A 447 17.00 33.87 -1.36
CA LEU A 447 18.09 32.97 -1.72
C LEU A 447 19.29 33.08 -0.79
N VAL A 448 19.65 34.29 -0.36
CA VAL A 448 20.74 34.51 0.59
C VAL A 448 20.47 33.75 1.89
N SER A 449 19.25 33.78 2.43
CA SER A 449 18.92 32.99 3.62
C SER A 449 19.06 31.48 3.43
N VAL A 450 18.68 30.96 2.26
CA VAL A 450 18.84 29.52 1.95
C VAL A 450 20.33 29.17 1.83
N PHE A 451 21.13 30.01 1.16
CA PHE A 451 22.56 29.78 1.02
C PHE A 451 23.34 29.95 2.33
N SER A 452 22.95 30.89 3.19
CA SER A 452 23.53 31.01 4.54
C SER A 452 23.28 29.74 5.36
N ALA A 453 22.04 29.25 5.36
CA ALA A 453 21.67 28.02 6.05
C ALA A 453 22.37 26.78 5.43
N LEU A 454 22.56 26.77 4.11
CA LEU A 454 23.32 25.72 3.41
C LEU A 454 24.78 25.73 3.85
N VAL A 455 25.42 26.90 3.94
CA VAL A 455 26.81 26.99 4.43
C VAL A 455 26.90 26.50 5.88
N ASN A 456 25.94 26.86 6.74
CA ASN A 456 25.90 26.33 8.11
C ASN A 456 25.73 24.81 8.15
N PHE A 457 24.87 24.26 7.30
CA PHE A 457 24.73 22.81 7.15
C PHE A 457 26.03 22.15 6.68
N LEU A 458 26.67 22.69 5.64
CA LEU A 458 27.96 22.18 5.13
C LEU A 458 29.05 22.22 6.21
N LEU A 459 29.08 23.28 7.02
CA LEU A 459 29.98 23.40 8.16
C LEU A 459 29.66 22.40 9.28
N SER A 460 28.41 21.94 9.39
CA SER A 460 28.01 20.91 10.38
C SER A 460 28.33 19.47 9.96
N LEU A 461 28.58 19.22 8.66
CA LEU A 461 28.88 17.88 8.14
C LEU A 461 30.11 17.22 8.81
N PRO A 462 31.26 17.90 9.00
CA PRO A 462 32.40 17.30 9.69
C PRO A 462 32.05 16.78 11.08
N MET A 463 31.26 17.52 11.85
CA MET A 463 30.84 17.09 13.18
C MET A 463 29.91 15.88 13.13
N MET A 464 29.00 15.83 12.15
CA MET A 464 28.18 14.64 11.88
C MET A 464 29.05 13.40 11.70
N PHE A 465 30.06 13.48 10.83
CA PHE A 465 30.98 12.36 10.58
C PHE A 465 31.80 11.97 11.80
N VAL A 466 32.22 12.94 12.63
CA VAL A 466 32.88 12.67 13.91
C VAL A 466 31.96 11.92 14.87
N VAL A 467 30.72 12.37 15.05
CA VAL A 467 29.72 11.68 15.89
C VAL A 467 29.46 10.27 15.37
N MET A 468 29.34 10.10 14.06
CA MET A 468 29.18 8.79 13.42
C MET A 468 30.34 7.86 13.75
N ALA A 469 31.58 8.32 13.57
CA ALA A 469 32.77 7.53 13.85
C ALA A 469 32.87 7.15 15.33
N VAL A 470 32.63 8.10 16.25
CA VAL A 470 32.67 7.85 17.71
C VAL A 470 31.57 6.88 18.13
N ALA A 471 30.34 7.06 17.64
CA ALA A 471 29.21 6.21 17.98
C ALA A 471 29.39 4.77 17.45
N GLN A 472 29.93 4.60 16.23
CA GLN A 472 30.26 3.29 15.68
C GLN A 472 31.41 2.62 16.45
N TRP A 473 32.43 3.39 16.85
CA TRP A 473 33.56 2.88 17.64
C TRP A 473 33.16 2.41 19.05
N LEU A 474 32.21 3.10 19.68
CA LEU A 474 31.69 2.75 21.00
C LEU A 474 30.68 1.58 20.96
N TYR A 475 30.18 1.20 19.78
CA TYR A 475 29.17 0.14 19.62
C TYR A 475 29.81 -1.26 19.61
N PRO A 476 29.53 -2.13 20.61
CA PRO A 476 30.23 -3.41 20.78
C PRO A 476 30.21 -4.37 19.57
N PRO A 477 29.08 -4.55 18.83
CA PRO A 477 29.03 -5.43 17.67
C PRO A 477 29.95 -5.00 16.52
N LEU A 478 30.08 -3.69 16.30
CA LEU A 478 30.94 -3.13 15.25
C LEU A 478 32.41 -3.12 15.66
N ARG A 479 32.69 -2.90 16.95
CA ARG A 479 34.05 -3.00 17.50
C ARG A 479 34.65 -4.39 17.32
N ALA A 480 33.83 -5.44 17.36
CA ALA A 480 34.26 -6.82 17.10
C ALA A 480 34.60 -7.11 15.62
N LEU A 481 34.01 -6.36 14.68
CA LEU A 481 34.25 -6.50 13.24
C LEU A 481 35.44 -5.66 12.72
N GLY A 482 36.01 -4.78 13.56
CA GLY A 482 37.24 -4.04 13.24
C GLY A 482 37.13 -2.97 12.15
N GLY A 483 35.91 -2.58 11.74
CA GLY A 483 35.68 -1.65 10.63
C GLY A 483 34.58 -0.62 10.89
N LEU A 484 34.73 0.56 10.29
CA LEU A 484 33.66 1.57 10.21
C LEU A 484 32.71 1.21 9.06
N ASN A 485 31.40 1.38 9.28
CA ASN A 485 30.37 1.14 8.26
C ASN A 485 30.25 2.37 7.34
N PHE A 486 31.36 2.71 6.67
CA PHE A 486 31.38 3.73 5.63
C PHE A 486 31.31 3.06 4.27
N SER A 487 30.12 3.10 3.66
CA SER A 487 29.94 2.68 2.27
C SER A 487 30.13 3.85 1.32
N TRP A 488 30.45 3.56 0.06
CA TRP A 488 30.58 4.57 -1.01
C TRP A 488 29.30 5.38 -1.25
N THR A 489 28.17 4.98 -0.65
CA THR A 489 26.87 5.66 -0.71
C THR A 489 26.92 7.12 -0.27
N PHE A 490 27.87 7.54 0.58
CA PHE A 490 28.04 8.96 0.94
C PHE A 490 28.35 9.85 -0.27
N ALA A 491 28.87 9.30 -1.39
CA ALA A 491 29.10 10.04 -2.63
C ALA A 491 27.79 10.60 -3.23
N TYR A 492 26.62 10.09 -2.80
CA TYR A 492 25.31 10.60 -3.21
C TYR A 492 24.87 11.85 -2.42
N LEU A 493 25.56 12.19 -1.33
CA LEU A 493 25.22 13.31 -0.45
C LEU A 493 25.12 14.67 -1.17
N PRO A 494 26.03 15.04 -2.11
CA PRO A 494 25.88 16.28 -2.89
C PRO A 494 24.58 16.35 -3.69
N VAL A 495 24.09 15.21 -4.21
CA VAL A 495 22.83 15.15 -4.96
C VAL A 495 21.66 15.48 -4.03
N LEU A 496 21.60 14.89 -2.84
CA LEU A 496 20.54 15.17 -1.86
C LEU A 496 20.57 16.63 -1.40
N ILE A 497 21.75 17.20 -1.18
CA ILE A 497 21.91 18.62 -0.81
C ILE A 497 21.32 19.53 -1.89
N VAL A 498 21.60 19.24 -3.17
CA VAL A 498 21.07 20.04 -4.28
C VAL A 498 19.55 19.95 -4.32
N ILE A 499 18.98 18.75 -4.21
CA ILE A 499 17.52 18.55 -4.21
C ILE A 499 16.87 19.29 -3.04
N GLN A 500 17.42 19.15 -1.83
CA GLN A 500 16.93 19.86 -0.65
C GLN A 500 17.02 21.37 -0.82
N THR A 501 18.12 21.89 -1.38
CA THR A 501 18.30 23.33 -1.62
C THR A 501 17.25 23.88 -2.60
N ILE A 502 16.95 23.14 -3.67
CA ILE A 502 15.90 23.48 -4.64
C ILE A 502 14.54 23.54 -3.95
N PHE A 503 14.22 22.53 -3.15
CA PHE A 503 12.97 22.47 -2.39
C PHE A 503 12.84 23.66 -1.42
N LEU A 504 13.87 23.91 -0.61
CA LEU A 504 13.87 24.99 0.38
C LEU A 504 13.80 26.36 -0.27
N ALA A 505 14.46 26.59 -1.40
CA ALA A 505 14.31 27.83 -2.16
C ALA A 505 12.84 28.08 -2.54
N GLY A 506 12.11 27.05 -2.96
CA GLY A 506 10.68 27.16 -3.27
C GLY A 506 9.82 27.52 -2.07
N VAL A 507 10.01 26.81 -0.95
CA VAL A 507 9.31 27.10 0.30
C VAL A 507 9.61 28.52 0.78
N VAL A 508 10.87 28.93 0.76
CA VAL A 508 11.34 30.25 1.20
C VAL A 508 10.81 31.38 0.32
N PHE A 509 10.75 31.21 -1.00
CA PHE A 509 10.10 32.19 -1.87
C PHE A 509 8.62 32.36 -1.52
N PHE A 510 7.92 31.27 -1.23
CA PHE A 510 6.52 31.34 -0.83
C PHE A 510 6.35 32.04 0.53
N THR A 511 7.10 31.62 1.56
CA THR A 511 6.96 32.13 2.92
C THR A 511 7.43 33.58 3.06
N SER A 512 8.49 33.98 2.36
CA SER A 512 8.97 35.37 2.35
C SER A 512 7.93 36.33 1.75
N ALA A 513 7.32 35.96 0.63
CA ALA A 513 6.28 36.77 0.01
C ALA A 513 5.03 36.90 0.90
N LEU A 514 4.67 35.83 1.59
CA LEU A 514 3.51 35.82 2.48
C LEU A 514 3.76 36.63 3.75
N SER A 515 4.99 36.60 4.28
CA SER A 515 5.39 37.38 5.46
C SER A 515 5.37 38.90 5.21
N VAL A 516 5.70 39.34 4.00
CA VAL A 516 5.57 40.76 3.62
C VAL A 516 4.11 41.19 3.56
N ALA A 517 3.21 40.30 3.10
CA ALA A 517 1.78 40.59 3.07
C ALA A 517 1.14 40.55 4.46
N PHE A 518 1.59 39.65 5.34
CA PHE A 518 1.09 39.47 6.70
C PHE A 518 2.26 39.35 7.68
N ARG A 519 2.55 40.41 8.43
CA ARG A 519 3.70 40.45 9.34
C ARG A 519 3.62 39.38 10.44
N ASP A 520 2.42 39.03 10.90
CA ASP A 520 2.21 37.99 11.91
C ASP A 520 2.51 36.58 11.40
N PHE A 521 2.52 36.38 10.08
CA PHE A 521 2.86 35.10 9.47
C PHE A 521 4.29 34.65 9.83
N VAL A 522 5.17 35.59 10.14
CA VAL A 522 6.52 35.32 10.65
C VAL A 522 6.50 34.52 11.96
N HIS A 523 5.58 34.83 12.88
CA HIS A 523 5.42 34.10 14.13
C HIS A 523 4.77 32.73 13.89
N LEU A 524 3.78 32.69 12.99
CA LEU A 524 3.12 31.44 12.60
C LEU A 524 4.10 30.43 11.99
N ILE A 525 5.05 30.86 11.16
CA ILE A 525 6.09 30.00 10.58
C ILE A 525 6.90 29.28 11.67
N GLY A 526 7.23 29.94 12.78
CA GLY A 526 7.93 29.29 13.89
C GLY A 526 7.17 28.09 14.45
N ILE A 527 5.85 28.25 14.66
CA ILE A 527 4.97 27.18 15.14
C ILE A 527 4.83 26.06 14.09
N LEU A 528 4.65 26.43 12.82
CA LEU A 528 4.50 25.47 11.72
C LEU A 528 5.76 24.62 11.53
N ILE A 529 6.95 25.20 11.68
CA ILE A 529 8.21 24.45 11.64
C ILE A 529 8.27 23.44 12.79
N GLN A 530 7.92 23.85 14.01
CA GLN A 530 7.89 22.93 15.16
C GLN A 530 6.89 21.77 14.95
N PHE A 531 5.70 22.07 14.42
CA PHE A 531 4.73 21.04 14.07
C PHE A 531 5.30 20.10 13.00
N TRP A 532 5.84 20.65 11.91
CA TRP A 532 6.36 19.90 10.77
C TRP A 532 7.55 19.00 11.14
N PHE A 533 8.34 19.36 12.16
CA PHE A 533 9.37 18.49 12.73
C PHE A 533 8.80 17.15 13.16
N PHE A 534 7.70 17.16 13.92
CA PHE A 534 7.07 15.94 14.43
C PHE A 534 6.34 15.14 13.35
N LEU A 535 5.97 15.75 12.22
CA LEU A 535 5.45 15.03 11.04
C LEU A 535 6.53 14.35 10.20
N THR A 536 7.79 14.65 10.47
CA THR A 536 8.93 14.20 9.69
C THR A 536 9.69 13.13 10.50
N PRO A 537 10.06 11.99 9.91
CA PRO A 537 10.75 10.90 10.60
C PRO A 537 12.23 11.25 10.89
N VAL A 538 12.44 12.21 11.80
CA VAL A 538 13.78 12.63 12.29
C VAL A 538 14.24 11.73 13.42
N VAL A 539 13.37 11.54 14.43
CA VAL A 539 13.68 10.82 15.68
C VAL A 539 13.09 9.41 15.71
N TYR A 540 12.26 9.05 14.73
CA TYR A 540 11.57 7.77 14.64
C TYR A 540 11.58 7.24 13.21
N ALA A 541 11.42 5.93 13.05
CA ALA A 541 11.27 5.26 11.76
C ALA A 541 9.79 5.19 11.33
N LEU A 542 9.49 5.59 10.09
CA LEU A 542 8.11 5.68 9.59
C LEU A 542 7.44 4.30 9.45
N ASP A 543 8.18 3.29 8.99
CA ASP A 543 7.65 1.94 8.73
C ASP A 543 7.24 1.19 10.00
N ASN A 544 7.66 1.66 11.19
CA ASN A 544 7.31 1.07 12.48
C ASN A 544 5.95 1.55 12.99
N GLN A 545 5.61 2.79 12.66
CA GLN A 545 4.43 3.46 13.20
C GLN A 545 3.20 3.24 12.33
N VAL A 546 3.41 3.05 11.01
CA VAL A 546 2.34 3.12 10.01
C VAL A 546 2.53 2.05 8.94
N SER A 547 1.46 1.31 8.61
CA SER A 547 1.49 0.22 7.62
C SER A 547 1.57 0.71 6.17
N GLY A 548 2.10 -0.15 5.28
CA GLY A 548 2.71 0.22 3.99
C GLY A 548 2.01 1.28 3.13
N THR A 549 0.70 1.21 2.93
CA THR A 549 -0.01 2.18 2.07
C THR A 549 -0.10 3.58 2.69
N GLN A 550 -0.27 3.66 4.01
CA GLN A 550 -0.35 4.93 4.73
C GLN A 550 1.03 5.58 4.86
N ALA A 551 2.09 4.79 5.11
CA ALA A 551 3.47 5.28 5.13
C ALA A 551 3.86 5.85 3.75
N GLN A 552 3.45 5.18 2.67
CA GLN A 552 3.65 5.66 1.31
C GLN A 552 2.93 6.99 1.04
N LEU A 553 1.68 7.13 1.49
CA LEU A 553 0.93 8.39 1.39
C LEU A 553 1.63 9.53 2.15
N TRP A 554 2.15 9.25 3.35
CA TRP A 554 2.87 10.23 4.17
C TRP A 554 4.14 10.74 3.48
N ARG A 555 4.91 9.83 2.87
CA ARG A 555 6.08 10.16 2.04
C ARG A 555 5.73 11.04 0.84
N TRP A 556 4.52 10.89 0.29
CA TRP A 556 4.06 11.68 -0.85
C TRP A 556 3.62 13.08 -0.45
N LEU A 557 2.98 13.23 0.70
CA LEU A 557 2.50 14.50 1.23
C LEU A 557 3.63 15.37 1.81
N ASN A 558 4.66 14.76 2.39
CA ASN A 558 5.78 15.46 3.02
C ASN A 558 7.11 15.16 2.28
N PRO A 559 7.54 16.03 1.33
CA PRO A 559 8.82 15.87 0.64
C PRO A 559 10.03 15.84 1.58
N MET A 560 9.96 16.55 2.71
CA MET A 560 11.04 16.55 3.71
C MET A 560 11.17 15.19 4.40
N ALA A 561 10.06 14.45 4.58
CA ALA A 561 10.12 13.08 5.09
C ALA A 561 10.90 12.16 4.15
N SER A 562 10.63 12.25 2.84
CA SER A 562 11.39 11.47 1.85
C SER A 562 12.87 11.88 1.83
N LEU A 563 13.19 13.17 1.94
CA LEU A 563 14.59 13.64 1.98
C LEU A 563 15.33 13.09 3.20
N ILE A 564 14.74 13.14 4.39
CA ILE A 564 15.38 12.63 5.61
C ILE A 564 15.57 11.11 5.54
N GLU A 565 14.58 10.37 5.03
CA GLU A 565 14.76 8.93 4.77
C GLU A 565 15.90 8.65 3.79
N PHE A 566 16.13 9.50 2.78
CA PHE A 566 17.28 9.34 1.89
C PHE A 566 18.60 9.61 2.61
N TYR A 567 18.69 10.67 3.43
CA TYR A 567 19.87 10.93 4.27
C TYR A 567 20.15 9.74 5.21
N HIS A 568 19.12 9.19 5.86
CA HIS A 568 19.25 7.97 6.64
C HIS A 568 19.75 6.82 5.77
N GLY A 569 19.13 6.53 4.63
CA GLY A 569 19.52 5.40 3.77
C GLY A 569 20.99 5.43 3.31
N ILE A 570 21.51 6.62 2.97
CA ILE A 570 22.89 6.75 2.46
C ILE A 570 23.96 6.79 3.55
N LEU A 571 23.67 7.32 4.74
CA LEU A 571 24.66 7.54 5.82
C LEU A 571 24.51 6.57 7.00
N TYR A 572 23.27 6.23 7.38
CA TYR A 572 22.97 5.27 8.45
C TYR A 572 22.67 3.88 7.87
N GLY A 573 21.81 3.81 6.85
CA GLY A 573 21.32 2.58 6.22
C GLY A 573 19.83 2.31 6.45
N GLY A 574 19.41 1.10 6.12
CA GLY A 574 18.08 0.61 6.48
C GLY A 574 17.90 0.54 8.00
N VAL A 575 16.69 0.80 8.48
CA VAL A 575 16.36 0.72 9.92
C VAL A 575 16.61 -0.70 10.40
N ALA A 576 17.56 -0.84 11.33
CA ALA A 576 17.93 -2.12 11.94
C ALA A 576 17.76 -2.06 13.46
N TYR A 577 17.45 -3.21 14.06
CA TYR A 577 17.23 -3.33 15.50
C TYR A 577 18.37 -4.08 16.16
N THR A 578 18.73 -3.70 17.37
CA THR A 578 19.79 -4.38 18.13
C THR A 578 19.51 -5.89 18.21
N PRO A 579 20.46 -6.77 17.84
CA PRO A 579 21.89 -6.53 17.62
C PRO A 579 22.34 -6.32 16.16
N GLU A 580 21.42 -6.22 15.20
CA GLU A 580 21.74 -6.10 13.77
C GLU A 580 22.49 -4.80 13.43
N ILE A 581 23.31 -4.86 12.38
CA ILE A 581 24.07 -3.72 11.88
C ILE A 581 23.29 -3.11 10.70
N PRO A 582 22.98 -1.81 10.74
CA PRO A 582 22.34 -1.11 9.63
C PRO A 582 23.15 -1.27 8.33
N VAL A 583 22.49 -1.64 7.22
CA VAL A 583 23.16 -1.74 5.91
C VAL A 583 22.84 -0.52 5.08
N THR A 584 23.88 0.19 4.64
CA THR A 584 23.75 1.36 3.76
C THR A 584 23.25 0.96 2.39
N GLY A 585 22.35 1.77 1.83
CA GLY A 585 21.73 1.49 0.54
C GLY A 585 21.43 2.77 -0.22
N LEU A 586 21.31 2.65 -1.54
CA LEU A 586 20.86 3.77 -2.35
C LEU A 586 19.33 3.87 -2.29
N PRO A 587 18.78 5.08 -2.13
CA PRO A 587 17.34 5.26 -2.27
C PRO A 587 16.92 4.86 -3.69
N ALA A 588 15.74 4.27 -3.80
CA ALA A 588 15.20 3.85 -5.08
C ALA A 588 15.12 5.06 -6.04
N LEU A 589 15.64 4.90 -7.26
CA LEU A 589 15.74 5.99 -8.24
C LEU A 589 14.39 6.65 -8.54
N ASP A 590 13.30 5.88 -8.51
CA ASP A 590 11.95 6.38 -8.68
C ASP A 590 11.53 7.34 -7.56
N SER A 591 11.92 7.05 -6.32
CA SER A 591 11.65 7.89 -5.16
C SER A 591 12.48 9.17 -5.20
N VAL A 592 13.75 9.10 -5.60
CA VAL A 592 14.57 10.32 -5.76
C VAL A 592 14.03 11.20 -6.88
N LEU A 593 13.70 10.63 -8.04
CA LEU A 593 13.11 11.38 -9.15
C LEU A 593 11.78 12.04 -8.75
N ARG A 594 10.93 11.33 -8.01
CA ARG A 594 9.69 11.90 -7.47
C ARG A 594 9.96 13.10 -6.56
N VAL A 595 10.90 12.97 -5.62
CA VAL A 595 11.25 14.07 -4.71
C VAL A 595 11.86 15.25 -5.47
N LEU A 596 12.68 14.98 -6.48
CA LEU A 596 13.22 16.03 -7.35
C LEU A 596 12.11 16.77 -8.12
N VAL A 597 11.16 16.04 -8.72
CA VAL A 597 10.02 16.64 -9.44
C VAL A 597 9.14 17.46 -8.49
N THR A 598 8.83 16.94 -7.31
CA THR A 598 8.04 17.69 -6.31
C THR A 598 8.80 18.92 -5.82
N SER A 599 10.12 18.84 -5.62
CA SER A 599 10.98 19.97 -5.25
C SER A 599 10.97 21.07 -6.32
N ILE A 600 11.10 20.69 -7.60
CA ILE A 600 11.00 21.63 -8.72
C ILE A 600 9.58 22.24 -8.80
N GLY A 601 8.54 21.44 -8.57
CA GLY A 601 7.16 21.93 -8.53
C GLY A 601 6.93 22.96 -7.45
N VAL A 602 7.42 22.70 -6.23
CA VAL A 602 7.37 23.63 -5.10
C VAL A 602 8.17 24.89 -5.40
N LEU A 603 9.36 24.77 -6.01
CA LEU A 603 10.14 25.92 -6.47
C LEU A 603 9.36 26.76 -7.48
N ALA A 604 8.78 26.14 -8.50
CA ALA A 604 8.03 26.84 -9.55
C ALA A 604 6.82 27.59 -8.97
N VAL A 605 6.03 26.94 -8.10
CA VAL A 605 4.84 27.55 -7.47
C VAL A 605 5.25 28.67 -6.50
N GLY A 606 6.23 28.43 -5.64
CA GLY A 606 6.71 29.42 -4.67
C GLY A 606 7.32 30.64 -5.36
N TYR A 607 8.13 30.42 -6.39
CA TYR A 607 8.73 31.47 -7.20
C TYR A 607 7.70 32.30 -7.96
N TRP A 608 6.72 31.64 -8.59
CA TRP A 608 5.62 32.31 -9.27
C TRP A 608 4.81 33.19 -8.33
N PHE A 609 4.52 32.69 -7.11
CA PHE A 609 3.81 33.45 -6.09
C PHE A 609 4.62 34.66 -5.64
N PHE A 610 5.92 34.47 -5.38
CA PHE A 610 6.84 35.53 -5.03
C PHE A 610 6.89 36.63 -6.09
N GLN A 611 7.01 36.27 -7.37
CA GLN A 611 7.06 37.23 -8.48
C GLN A 611 5.79 38.08 -8.63
N ARG A 612 4.62 37.51 -8.32
CA ARG A 612 3.37 38.27 -8.34
C ARG A 612 3.31 39.30 -7.23
N ARG A 613 3.80 38.95 -6.05
CA ARG A 613 3.80 39.83 -4.87
C ARG A 613 4.98 40.80 -4.84
N SER A 614 6.09 40.45 -5.49
CA SER A 614 7.32 41.23 -5.46
C SER A 614 7.12 42.66 -5.95
N ARG A 615 6.19 42.92 -6.88
CA ARG A 615 5.88 44.26 -7.41
C ARG A 615 5.40 45.23 -6.34
N THR A 616 4.57 44.76 -5.40
CA THR A 616 3.98 45.58 -4.32
C THR A 616 4.92 45.79 -3.13
N PHE A 617 6.05 45.07 -3.06
CA PHE A 617 6.95 45.13 -1.90
C PHE A 617 7.48 46.53 -1.59
N GLY A 618 7.62 47.40 -2.59
CA GLY A 618 8.08 48.77 -2.36
C GLY A 618 7.07 49.65 -1.62
N GLU A 619 5.78 49.31 -1.69
CA GLU A 619 4.68 50.05 -1.05
C GLU A 619 4.32 49.44 0.32
N SER A 620 4.48 48.13 0.48
CA SER A 620 4.06 47.39 1.68
C SER A 620 5.12 47.30 2.80
N ILE A 621 6.36 47.71 2.51
CA ILE A 621 7.52 47.68 3.42
C ILE A 621 7.93 49.13 3.69
#